data_AF-A0A843L7V0-F1
#
_entry.id   AF-A0A843L7V0-F1
#
_cell.length_a   1.000
_cell.length_b   1.000
_cell.length_c   1.000
_cell.angle_alpha   90.00
_cell.angle_beta   90.00
_cell.angle_gamma   90.00
#
_symmetry.space_group_name_H-M   'P 1'
#
loop_
_entity.id
_entity.type
_entity.pdbx_description
1 polymer ?
#
loop_
_entity_poly.entity_id
_entity_poly.type
_entity_poly.pdbx_seq_one_letter_code
_entity_poly.pdbx_strand_id
1 'polypeptide(L)'
;LNVEKTLQKIEDFYGEVPFILREISRDEKDFVTSVQKLFHLMGSNKVFSPKETELYAIAGAVGNNGSHCLAFHIKQAIKFGATEEELFQVILIAALMSESSALAVGLRKLKEAQK
;
A
#
# COMPACT_ATOMS: atom_id res chain seq x y z
N LEU A 1 -18.52 12.49 -6.38
CA LEU A 1 -17.44 13.12 -5.60
C LEU A 1 -16.81 14.16 -6.51
N ASN A 2 -16.58 15.40 -6.07
CA ASN A 2 -15.88 16.38 -6.92
C ASN A 2 -14.36 16.11 -6.85
N VAL A 3 -13.69 16.04 -8.01
CA VAL A 3 -12.27 15.66 -8.11
C VAL A 3 -11.37 16.60 -7.32
N GLU A 4 -11.40 17.90 -7.61
CA GLU A 4 -10.53 18.90 -6.96
C GLU A 4 -10.70 18.93 -5.44
N LYS A 5 -11.95 18.98 -4.96
CA LYS A 5 -12.24 18.93 -3.52
C LYS A 5 -11.76 17.65 -2.86
N THR A 6 -11.75 16.54 -3.60
CA THR A 6 -11.27 15.25 -3.07
C THR A 6 -9.75 15.23 -3.01
N LEU A 7 -9.07 15.73 -4.04
CA LEU A 7 -7.62 15.86 -4.07
C LEU A 7 -7.12 16.76 -2.93
N GLN A 8 -7.80 17.88 -2.66
CA GLN A 8 -7.45 18.76 -1.54
C GLN A 8 -7.53 18.02 -0.20
N LYS A 9 -8.60 17.26 0.06
CA LYS A 9 -8.73 16.48 1.30
C LYS A 9 -7.63 15.43 1.47
N ILE A 10 -7.19 14.84 0.37
CA ILE A 10 -6.11 13.86 0.37
C ILE A 10 -4.79 14.55 0.70
N GLU A 11 -4.53 15.70 0.10
CA GLU A 11 -3.36 16.53 0.42
C GLU A 11 -3.37 16.99 1.88
N ASP A 12 -4.52 17.41 2.42
CA ASP A 12 -4.64 17.83 3.82
C ASP A 12 -4.31 16.67 4.78
N PHE A 13 -4.72 15.44 4.44
CA PHE A 13 -4.47 14.27 5.28
C PHE A 13 -3.04 13.74 5.15
N TYR A 14 -2.58 13.51 3.92
CA TYR A 14 -1.28 12.90 3.64
C TYR A 14 -0.14 13.93 3.69
N GLY A 15 -0.40 15.20 3.39
CA GLY A 15 0.58 16.27 3.18
C GLY A 15 1.02 16.41 1.72
N GLU A 16 0.60 15.48 0.86
CA GLU A 16 0.81 15.49 -0.58
C GLU A 16 -0.27 14.61 -1.25
N VAL A 17 -0.54 14.86 -2.54
CA VAL A 17 -1.38 13.96 -3.34
C VAL A 17 -0.49 12.86 -3.94
N PRO A 18 -0.78 11.56 -3.68
CA PRO A 18 -0.07 10.46 -4.32
C PRO A 18 -0.13 10.56 -5.86
N PHE A 19 1.00 10.31 -6.52
CA PHE A 19 1.12 10.40 -7.98
C PHE A 19 0.01 9.66 -8.73
N ILE A 20 -0.29 8.42 -8.33
CA ILE A 20 -1.33 7.60 -8.96
C ILE A 20 -2.70 8.29 -8.89
N LEU A 21 -3.04 8.91 -7.76
CA LEU A 21 -4.33 9.59 -7.61
C LEU A 21 -4.41 10.86 -8.47
N ARG A 22 -3.28 11.52 -8.73
CA ARG A 22 -3.18 12.67 -9.65
C ARG A 22 -3.27 12.23 -11.12
N GLU A 23 -2.73 11.07 -11.47
CA GLU A 23 -2.79 10.58 -12.84
C GLU A 23 -4.18 10.06 -13.21
N ILE A 24 -4.81 9.29 -12.32
CA ILE A 24 -6.17 8.78 -12.58
C ILE A 24 -7.22 9.89 -12.51
N SER A 25 -6.95 11.05 -11.89
CA SER A 25 -7.90 12.17 -11.82
C SER A 25 -8.23 12.80 -13.18
N ARG A 26 -7.48 12.45 -14.22
CA ARG A 26 -7.77 12.82 -15.62
C ARG A 26 -9.07 12.19 -16.13
N ASP A 27 -9.48 11.06 -15.57
CA ASP A 27 -10.80 10.44 -15.78
C ASP A 27 -11.60 10.46 -14.47
N GLU A 28 -12.72 11.19 -14.47
CA GLU A 28 -13.52 11.35 -13.25
C GLU A 28 -14.07 10.02 -12.73
N LYS A 29 -14.46 9.10 -13.62
CA LYS A 29 -15.11 7.84 -13.22
C LYS A 29 -14.10 6.89 -12.58
N ASP A 30 -12.92 6.78 -13.17
CA ASP A 30 -11.83 5.95 -12.64
C ASP A 30 -11.30 6.53 -11.32
N PHE A 31 -11.16 7.86 -11.25
CA PHE A 31 -10.78 8.55 -10.03
C PHE A 31 -11.77 8.30 -8.91
N VAL A 32 -13.06 8.59 -9.14
CA VAL A 32 -14.11 8.44 -8.12
C VAL A 32 -14.17 7.01 -7.60
N THR A 33 -14.10 6.02 -8.49
CA THR A 33 -14.12 4.60 -8.10
C THR A 33 -12.91 4.23 -7.24
N SER A 34 -11.72 4.71 -7.64
CA SER A 34 -10.47 4.43 -6.91
C SER A 34 -10.43 5.09 -5.53
N VAL A 35 -10.81 6.36 -5.42
CA VAL A 35 -10.78 7.08 -4.14
C VAL A 35 -11.88 6.62 -3.18
N GLN A 36 -13.04 6.18 -3.69
CA GLN A 36 -14.07 5.56 -2.85
C GLN A 36 -13.54 4.29 -2.19
N LYS A 37 -12.88 3.42 -2.95
CA LYS A 37 -12.24 2.22 -2.40
C LYS A 37 -11.15 2.59 -1.39
N LEU A 38 -10.31 3.58 -1.72
CA LEU A 38 -9.27 4.06 -0.81
C LEU A 38 -9.85 4.58 0.51
N PHE A 39 -10.87 5.44 0.48
CA PHE A 39 -11.48 5.97 1.70
C PHE A 39 -12.22 4.90 2.52
N HIS A 40 -12.83 3.91 1.86
CA HIS A 40 -13.43 2.79 2.56
C HIS A 40 -12.40 1.96 3.33
N LEU A 41 -11.24 1.71 2.74
CA LEU A 41 -10.20 0.85 3.32
C LEU A 41 -9.27 1.59 4.29
N MET A 42 -8.94 2.86 4.01
CA MET A 42 -7.87 3.60 4.67
C MET A 42 -8.34 4.93 5.30
N GLY A 43 -9.60 5.32 5.08
CA GLY A 43 -10.15 6.60 5.53
C GLY A 43 -10.55 6.62 7.02
N SER A 44 -11.62 7.34 7.34
CA SER A 44 -12.07 7.56 8.73
C SER A 44 -12.82 6.37 9.35
N ASN A 45 -13.47 5.52 8.55
CA ASN A 45 -14.21 4.31 9.01
C ASN A 45 -13.35 3.03 9.00
N LYS A 46 -12.04 3.16 9.16
CA LYS A 46 -11.11 2.03 9.11
C LYS A 46 -11.14 1.20 10.39
N VAL A 47 -10.97 -0.11 10.23
CA VAL A 47 -10.82 -1.07 11.33
C VAL A 47 -9.44 -0.95 11.97
N PHE A 48 -8.41 -0.71 11.16
CA PHE A 48 -7.03 -0.55 11.59
C PHE A 48 -6.71 0.93 11.83
N SER A 49 -5.80 1.23 12.75
CA SER A 49 -5.28 2.59 12.93
C SER A 49 -4.56 3.10 11.66
N PRO A 50 -4.33 4.43 11.52
CA PRO A 50 -3.54 4.96 10.43
C PRO A 50 -2.15 4.31 10.34
N LYS A 51 -1.50 4.10 11.49
CA LYS A 51 -0.20 3.44 11.58
C LYS A 51 -0.24 2.02 11.03
N GLU A 52 -1.16 1.19 11.53
CA GLU A 52 -1.31 -0.20 11.05
C GLU A 52 -1.63 -0.26 9.56
N THR A 53 -2.49 0.64 9.08
CA THR A 53 -2.85 0.72 7.66
C THR A 53 -1.61 0.99 6.79
N GLU A 54 -0.75 1.92 7.18
CA GLU A 54 0.50 2.19 6.44
C GLU A 54 1.51 1.04 6.56
N LEU A 55 1.60 0.35 7.71
CA LEU A 55 2.43 -0.85 7.83
C LEU A 55 1.98 -1.96 6.86
N TYR A 56 0.67 -2.19 6.71
CA TYR A 56 0.16 -3.14 5.71
C TYR A 56 0.43 -2.66 4.27
N ALA A 57 0.33 -1.36 4.01
CA ALA A 57 0.67 -0.80 2.71
C ALA A 57 2.17 -0.99 2.37
N ILE A 58 3.07 -0.83 3.36
CA ILE A 58 4.49 -1.15 3.24
C ILE A 58 4.70 -2.62 2.92
N ALA A 59 4.05 -3.54 3.65
CA ALA A 59 4.15 -4.97 3.37
C ALA A 59 3.74 -5.31 1.92
N GLY A 60 2.64 -4.71 1.47
CA GLY A 60 2.17 -4.83 0.09
C GLY A 60 3.16 -4.24 -0.92
N ALA A 61 3.72 -3.06 -0.66
CA ALA A 61 4.69 -2.43 -1.56
C ALA A 61 5.99 -3.24 -1.68
N VAL A 62 6.51 -3.78 -0.57
CA VAL A 62 7.70 -4.65 -0.57
C VAL A 62 7.43 -5.92 -1.38
N GLY A 63 6.32 -6.62 -1.14
CA GLY A 63 6.01 -7.87 -1.84
C GLY A 63 5.72 -7.73 -3.34
N ASN A 64 5.38 -6.52 -3.81
CA ASN A 64 5.08 -6.23 -5.21
C ASN A 64 6.19 -5.45 -5.94
N ASN A 65 7.39 -5.31 -5.35
CA ASN A 65 8.49 -4.49 -5.88
C ASN A 65 8.08 -3.03 -6.20
N GLY A 66 7.14 -2.47 -5.43
CA GLY A 66 6.61 -1.12 -5.62
C GLY A 66 7.49 -0.04 -5.00
N SER A 67 8.71 0.15 -5.52
CA SER A 67 9.72 1.06 -4.93
C SER A 67 9.23 2.49 -4.69
N HIS A 68 8.46 3.06 -5.62
CA HIS A 68 7.88 4.40 -5.49
C HIS A 68 6.78 4.46 -4.41
N CYS A 69 5.93 3.44 -4.33
CA CYS A 69 4.89 3.36 -3.30
C CYS A 69 5.50 3.17 -1.91
N LEU A 70 6.58 2.40 -1.82
CA LEU A 70 7.26 2.09 -0.57
C LEU A 70 7.76 3.36 0.13
N ALA A 71 8.43 4.26 -0.60
CA ALA A 71 8.95 5.50 -0.03
C ALA A 71 7.83 6.38 0.55
N PHE A 72 6.71 6.51 -0.17
CA PHE A 72 5.53 7.23 0.29
C PHE A 72 4.97 6.62 1.57
N HIS A 73 4.70 5.31 1.59
CA HIS A 73 4.09 4.66 2.74
C HIS A 73 5.01 4.63 3.98
N ILE A 74 6.33 4.52 3.82
CA ILE A 74 7.29 4.67 4.94
C ILE A 74 7.18 6.06 5.58
N LYS A 75 7.16 7.12 4.78
CA LYS A 75 7.00 8.50 5.27
C LYS A 75 5.69 8.68 6.04
N GLN A 76 4.60 8.11 5.53
CA GLN A 76 3.29 8.20 6.20
C GLN A 76 3.22 7.36 7.47
N ALA A 77 3.79 6.16 7.49
CA ALA A 77 3.89 5.34 8.69
C ALA A 77 4.64 6.08 9.81
N ILE A 78 5.78 6.71 9.49
CA ILE A 78 6.54 7.54 10.45
C ILE A 78 5.68 8.71 10.95
N LYS A 79 4.97 9.41 10.07
CA LYS A 79 4.04 10.49 10.44
C LYS A 79 2.95 10.02 11.41
N PHE A 80 2.51 8.78 11.31
CA PHE A 80 1.54 8.15 12.21
C PHE A 80 2.16 7.44 13.42
N GLY A 81 3.46 7.62 13.67
CA GLY A 81 4.15 7.15 14.86
C GLY A 81 4.67 5.71 14.78
N ALA A 82 4.91 5.19 13.56
CA ALA A 82 5.63 3.93 13.41
C ALA A 82 7.08 4.05 13.89
N THR A 83 7.54 3.05 14.65
CA THR A 83 8.94 2.96 15.09
C THR A 83 9.81 2.35 14.01
N GLU A 84 11.13 2.57 14.09
CA GLU A 84 12.09 1.89 13.22
C GLU A 84 11.98 0.37 13.33
N GLU A 85 11.74 -0.16 14.53
CA GLU A 85 11.54 -1.59 14.78
C GLU A 85 10.30 -2.13 14.07
N GLU A 86 9.17 -1.40 14.09
CA GLU A 86 7.95 -1.78 13.37
C GLU A 86 8.17 -1.80 11.85
N LEU A 87 8.86 -0.78 11.33
CA LEU A 87 9.20 -0.68 9.91
C LEU A 87 10.14 -1.82 9.47
N PHE A 88 11.18 -2.08 10.27
CA PHE A 88 12.12 -3.16 10.01
C PHE A 88 11.42 -4.52 10.02
N GLN A 89 10.61 -4.77 11.05
CA GLN A 89 9.89 -6.04 11.20
C GLN A 89 8.91 -6.28 10.06
N VAL A 90 8.15 -5.26 9.63
CA VAL A 90 7.18 -5.44 8.54
C VAL A 90 7.86 -5.70 7.18
N ILE A 91 9.02 -5.09 6.94
CA ILE A 91 9.83 -5.34 5.73
C ILE A 91 10.33 -6.79 5.73
N LEU A 92 10.86 -7.29 6.85
CA LEU A 92 11.31 -8.68 6.97
C LEU A 92 10.18 -9.68 6.76
N ILE A 93 9.00 -9.42 7.34
CA ILE A 93 7.82 -10.27 7.15
C ILE A 93 7.42 -10.31 5.67
N ALA A 94 7.38 -9.15 5.00
CA ALA A 94 7.02 -9.09 3.58
C ALA A 94 8.05 -9.79 2.67
N ALA A 95 9.33 -9.68 2.98
CA ALA A 95 10.40 -10.41 2.29
C ALA A 95 10.23 -11.93 2.45
N LEU A 96 9.98 -12.41 3.69
CA LEU A 96 9.74 -13.82 3.97
C LEU A 96 8.52 -14.37 3.22
N MET A 97 7.44 -13.60 3.11
CA MET A 97 6.25 -14.00 2.34
C MET A 97 6.57 -14.13 0.84
N SER A 98 7.40 -13.24 0.31
CA SER A 98 7.85 -13.27 -1.09
C SER A 98 8.72 -14.50 -1.37
N GLU A 99 9.67 -14.79 -0.48
CA GLU A 99 10.49 -16.02 -0.53
C GLU A 99 9.61 -17.28 -0.50
N SER A 100 8.68 -17.32 0.47
CA SER A 100 7.75 -18.45 0.64
C SER A 100 6.91 -18.68 -0.62
N SER A 101 6.43 -17.60 -1.26
CA SER A 101 5.68 -17.68 -2.52
C SER A 101 6.53 -18.27 -3.66
N ALA A 102 7.77 -17.79 -3.82
CA ALA A 102 8.70 -18.28 -4.84
C ALA A 102 9.03 -19.77 -4.65
N LEU A 103 9.36 -20.18 -3.42
CA LEU A 103 9.60 -21.58 -3.06
C LEU A 103 8.39 -22.45 -3.36
N ALA A 104 7.20 -21.99 -2.98
CA ALA A 104 5.97 -22.74 -3.16
C ALA A 104 5.67 -22.98 -4.65
N VAL A 105 5.88 -21.98 -5.52
CA VAL A 105 5.72 -22.13 -6.97
C VAL A 105 6.76 -23.08 -7.56
N GLY A 106 8.05 -22.85 -7.27
CA GLY A 106 9.15 -23.62 -7.85
C GLY A 106 9.14 -25.10 -7.45
N LEU A 107 8.99 -25.37 -6.15
CA LEU A 107 9.02 -26.75 -5.63
C LEU A 107 7.81 -27.58 -6.09
N ARG A 108 6.64 -26.94 -6.29
CA ARG A 108 5.49 -27.63 -6.89
C ARG A 108 5.78 -28.06 -8.32
N LYS A 109 6.37 -27.18 -9.13
CA LYS A 109 6.72 -27.49 -10.52
C LYS A 109 7.81 -28.57 -10.62
N LEU A 110 8.80 -28.55 -9.74
CA LEU A 110 9.79 -29.63 -9.65
C LEU A 110 9.11 -30.97 -9.35
N LYS A 111 8.20 -31.00 -8.37
CA LYS A 111 7.47 -32.22 -7.99
C LYS A 111 6.57 -32.73 -9.13
N GLU A 112 5.99 -31.84 -9.93
CA GLU A 112 5.19 -32.22 -11.12
C GLU A 112 6.05 -32.86 -12.21
N ALA A 113 7.25 -32.32 -12.47
CA ALA A 113 8.15 -32.81 -13.52
C ALA A 113 8.84 -34.16 -13.20
N GLN A 114 8.83 -34.58 -11.94
CA GLN A 114 9.42 -35.84 -11.46
C GLN A 114 8.40 -36.98 -11.33
N LYS A 115 7.14 -36.75 -11.69
CA LYS A 115 6.09 -37.78 -11.76
C LYS A 115 5.96 -38.32 -13.17
#